data_AF-A0A662W482-F1
#
_entry.id   AF-A0A662W482-F1
#
_cell.length_a   1.000
_cell.length_b   1.000
_cell.length_c   1.000
_cell.angle_alpha   90.00
_cell.angle_beta   90.00
_cell.angle_gamma   90.00
#
_symmetry.space_group_name_H-M   'P 1'
#
loop_
_entity.id
_entity.type
_entity.pdbx_description
1 polymer ?
#
loop_
_entity_poly.entity_id
_entity_poly.type
_entity_poly.pdbx_seq_one_letter_code
_entity_poly.pdbx_strand_id
1 'polypeptide(L)'
;MVSNLVEDHSKKEEQVEFYWTGHPFVDAGLAAILLIAGKSKPEELTDKDIEKVINFASELYATKEWSSSYIHGMIFPNSGILMVNPSMSKKRSPKAIAENLWSILEEFKVNNKDSPKCVLCGRFPPYMKKEVYLSVFPLLGTGGVPNFFHSGNTRGADICAHCVFLVQFMPLSSYRLSRVLIIHAYPYELTIELSKGAVEDVKMSKLASQARGFRRPENFLFHLVGEITRKIERDGFWENASVTLYYFICNNQNQLLDVIHVPTPVLRFVAYVNHVDPVGWKRIVSMGWREQPDENKFEELERERSNAVYSRLLNNESILSYFYNSKERRVNASWNLLAFYCKEVIGLDKEALEFIKSVGDRIVETVERLQDHKLDDEIRSLERAEKLYQFEAFFIRVEKLRQNLSIENPLMSFDEFARILTAYGEDINISWRTVKNLLLFRIYEKLHDRLMKFAKSEKIEELGVEENEYAIYGGGVE
;
A
#
# COMPACT_ATOMS: atom_id res chain seq x y z
N MET A 1 -44.83 -52.93 -31.36
CA MET A 1 -45.00 -52.23 -30.07
C MET A 1 -44.19 -50.96 -30.15
N VAL A 2 -44.88 -49.83 -30.01
CA VAL A 2 -44.34 -48.47 -30.08
C VAL A 2 -43.51 -48.21 -28.83
N SER A 3 -42.31 -47.68 -28.99
CA SER A 3 -41.56 -47.05 -27.91
C SER A 3 -40.97 -45.75 -28.46
N ASN A 4 -41.70 -44.66 -28.20
CA ASN A 4 -41.24 -43.30 -28.40
C ASN A 4 -40.14 -43.02 -27.37
N LEU A 5 -38.90 -42.88 -27.84
CA LEU A 5 -37.88 -42.15 -27.08
C LEU A 5 -38.03 -40.68 -27.45
N VAL A 6 -38.80 -39.97 -26.62
CA VAL A 6 -38.80 -38.51 -26.59
C VAL A 6 -37.43 -38.11 -26.04
N GLU A 7 -36.58 -37.55 -26.91
CA GLU A 7 -35.41 -36.81 -26.48
C GLU A 7 -35.88 -35.59 -25.68
N ASP A 8 -35.71 -35.67 -24.37
CA ASP A 8 -35.91 -34.55 -23.45
C ASP A 8 -34.78 -33.55 -23.67
N HIS A 9 -34.90 -32.74 -24.71
CA HIS A 9 -34.16 -31.50 -24.87
C HIS A 9 -34.67 -30.49 -23.83
N SER A 10 -34.36 -30.73 -22.56
CA SER A 10 -34.31 -29.66 -21.58
C SER A 10 -33.27 -28.66 -22.09
N LYS A 11 -33.74 -27.54 -22.63
CA LYS A 11 -32.95 -26.34 -22.84
C LYS A 11 -32.37 -25.97 -21.47
N LYS A 12 -31.15 -26.40 -21.16
CA LYS A 12 -30.34 -25.71 -20.16
C LYS A 12 -30.25 -24.28 -20.67
N GLU A 13 -30.92 -23.36 -20.01
CA GLU A 13 -30.64 -21.94 -20.19
C GLU A 13 -29.14 -21.79 -20.00
N GLU A 14 -28.42 -21.38 -21.05
CA GLU A 14 -26.99 -21.07 -20.96
C GLU A 14 -26.86 -19.91 -19.99
N GLN A 15 -26.54 -20.25 -18.74
CA GLN A 15 -26.29 -19.30 -17.67
C GLN A 15 -25.08 -18.46 -18.05
N VAL A 16 -25.20 -17.15 -17.87
CA VAL A 16 -24.09 -16.23 -18.16
C VAL A 16 -22.96 -16.48 -17.18
N GLU A 17 -21.82 -16.97 -17.67
CA GLU A 17 -20.64 -17.26 -16.85
C GLU A 17 -19.76 -16.02 -16.69
N PHE A 18 -19.52 -15.64 -15.43
CA PHE A 18 -18.57 -14.60 -15.03
C PHE A 18 -17.28 -15.24 -14.52
N TYR A 19 -16.14 -14.61 -14.77
CA TYR A 19 -14.86 -15.06 -14.20
C TYR A 19 -13.87 -13.89 -14.06
N TRP A 20 -12.84 -14.10 -13.24
CA TRP A 20 -11.74 -13.16 -13.06
C TRP A 20 -10.86 -13.08 -14.31
N THR A 21 -10.67 -11.88 -14.83
CA THR A 21 -9.95 -11.65 -16.09
C THR A 21 -8.47 -11.36 -15.90
N GLY A 22 -8.06 -10.98 -14.69
CA GLY A 22 -6.73 -10.44 -14.41
C GLY A 22 -6.60 -8.96 -14.73
N HIS A 23 -7.61 -8.34 -15.38
CA HIS A 23 -7.59 -6.92 -15.67
C HIS A 23 -8.17 -6.12 -14.49
N PRO A 24 -7.43 -5.16 -13.90
CA PRO A 24 -7.78 -4.50 -12.64
C PRO A 24 -9.16 -3.80 -12.68
N PHE A 25 -9.48 -3.14 -13.79
CA PHE A 25 -10.75 -2.41 -13.91
C PHE A 25 -11.96 -3.33 -14.12
N VAL A 26 -11.75 -4.47 -14.78
CA VAL A 26 -12.81 -5.44 -15.04
C VAL A 26 -13.09 -6.23 -13.77
N ASP A 27 -12.01 -6.67 -13.12
CA ASP A 27 -12.06 -7.44 -11.87
C ASP A 27 -12.61 -6.59 -10.71
N ALA A 28 -12.30 -5.29 -10.64
CA ALA A 28 -12.95 -4.39 -9.68
C ALA A 28 -14.48 -4.35 -9.86
N GLY A 29 -14.95 -4.37 -11.11
CA GLY A 29 -16.37 -4.46 -11.42
C GLY A 29 -16.99 -5.78 -10.98
N LEU A 30 -16.30 -6.90 -11.20
CA LEU A 30 -16.74 -8.21 -10.72
C LEU A 30 -16.79 -8.26 -9.18
N ALA A 31 -15.77 -7.71 -8.51
CA ALA A 31 -15.76 -7.60 -7.05
C ALA A 31 -16.96 -6.79 -6.52
N ALA A 32 -17.34 -5.70 -7.20
CA ALA A 32 -18.53 -4.93 -6.84
C ALA A 32 -19.81 -5.76 -6.94
N ILE A 33 -19.98 -6.50 -8.05
CA ILE A 33 -21.14 -7.38 -8.27
C ILE A 33 -21.21 -8.44 -7.17
N LEU A 34 -20.10 -9.14 -6.89
CA LEU A 34 -20.02 -10.17 -5.86
C LEU A 34 -20.38 -9.61 -4.47
N LEU A 35 -19.79 -8.47 -4.08
CA LEU A 35 -20.05 -7.85 -2.78
C LEU A 35 -21.51 -7.37 -2.63
N ILE A 36 -22.14 -6.86 -3.70
CA ILE A 36 -23.55 -6.43 -3.66
C ILE A 36 -24.49 -7.64 -3.63
N ALA A 37 -24.17 -8.69 -4.36
CA ALA A 37 -24.88 -9.96 -4.35
C ALA A 37 -24.70 -10.72 -3.02
N GLY A 38 -23.64 -10.43 -2.27
CA GLY A 38 -23.29 -11.18 -1.05
C GLY A 38 -22.66 -12.54 -1.37
N LYS A 39 -21.89 -12.59 -2.46
CA LYS A 39 -21.21 -13.78 -2.97
C LYS A 39 -19.71 -13.62 -2.83
N SER A 40 -19.01 -14.76 -2.80
CA SER A 40 -17.55 -14.80 -2.70
C SER A 40 -16.88 -15.25 -4.00
N LYS A 41 -17.63 -15.94 -4.86
CA LYS A 41 -17.10 -16.50 -6.11
C LYS A 41 -18.01 -16.21 -7.31
N PRO A 42 -17.43 -15.99 -8.51
CA PRO A 42 -18.21 -15.72 -9.72
C PRO A 42 -19.25 -16.79 -10.06
N GLU A 43 -18.94 -18.06 -9.79
CA GLU A 43 -19.82 -19.21 -10.08
C GLU A 43 -21.08 -19.25 -9.21
N GLU A 44 -21.12 -18.46 -8.13
CA GLU A 44 -22.28 -18.37 -7.23
C GLU A 44 -23.33 -17.35 -7.70
N LEU A 45 -23.04 -16.59 -8.77
CA LEU A 45 -23.91 -15.54 -9.29
C LEU A 45 -25.09 -16.13 -10.07
N THR A 46 -26.29 -15.67 -9.73
CA THR A 46 -27.54 -16.01 -10.40
C THR A 46 -28.10 -14.81 -11.17
N ASP A 47 -29.03 -15.04 -12.10
CA ASP A 47 -29.70 -13.95 -12.82
C ASP A 47 -30.41 -12.96 -11.88
N LYS A 48 -30.94 -13.43 -10.74
CA LYS A 48 -31.52 -12.59 -9.69
C LYS A 48 -30.48 -11.70 -9.02
N ASP A 49 -29.27 -12.20 -8.83
CA ASP A 49 -28.16 -11.41 -8.30
C ASP A 49 -27.78 -10.30 -9.29
N ILE A 50 -27.71 -10.63 -10.59
CA ILE A 50 -27.41 -9.66 -11.64
C ILE A 50 -28.50 -8.58 -11.73
N GLU A 51 -29.78 -8.97 -11.69
CA GLU A 51 -30.90 -8.05 -11.66
C GLU A 51 -30.82 -7.09 -10.46
N LYS A 52 -30.58 -7.63 -9.26
CA LYS A 52 -30.40 -6.84 -8.04
C LYS A 52 -29.27 -5.82 -8.19
N VAL A 53 -28.13 -6.23 -8.75
CA VAL A 53 -26.96 -5.37 -8.91
C VAL A 53 -27.19 -4.28 -9.97
N ILE A 54 -27.81 -4.62 -11.10
CA ILE A 54 -28.20 -3.65 -12.14
C ILE A 54 -29.14 -2.60 -11.57
N ASN A 55 -30.18 -3.02 -10.84
CA ASN A 55 -31.14 -2.09 -10.23
C ASN A 55 -30.45 -1.17 -9.23
N PHE A 56 -29.62 -1.73 -8.34
CA PHE A 56 -28.85 -0.96 -7.36
C PHE A 56 -27.93 0.08 -8.01
N ALA A 57 -27.15 -0.32 -9.02
CA ALA A 57 -26.24 0.59 -9.72
C ALA A 57 -27.02 1.68 -10.48
N SER A 58 -28.12 1.32 -11.14
CA SER A 58 -28.90 2.23 -11.96
C SER A 58 -29.59 3.32 -11.14
N GLU A 59 -30.07 3.00 -9.93
CA GLU A 59 -30.62 3.98 -8.99
C GLU A 59 -29.56 5.03 -8.61
N LEU A 60 -28.36 4.58 -8.25
CA LEU A 60 -27.25 5.46 -7.88
C LEU A 60 -26.79 6.31 -9.07
N TYR A 61 -26.57 5.69 -10.23
CA TYR A 61 -26.00 6.34 -11.40
C TYR A 61 -26.94 7.38 -12.02
N ALA A 62 -28.24 7.32 -11.70
CA ALA A 62 -29.19 8.35 -12.10
C ALA A 62 -29.02 9.66 -11.30
N THR A 63 -28.44 9.64 -10.09
CA THR A 63 -28.26 10.85 -9.27
C THR A 63 -27.13 11.74 -9.79
N LYS A 64 -27.17 13.04 -9.47
CA LYS A 64 -26.17 14.01 -9.94
C LYS A 64 -24.78 13.77 -9.34
N GLU A 65 -24.74 13.32 -8.09
CA GLU A 65 -23.51 13.03 -7.34
C GLU A 65 -22.70 11.97 -8.07
N TRP A 66 -23.34 10.88 -8.48
CA TRP A 66 -22.72 9.80 -9.26
C TRP A 66 -22.45 10.21 -10.69
N SER A 67 -23.50 10.60 -11.42
CA SER A 67 -23.41 10.82 -12.86
C SER A 67 -22.45 11.94 -13.25
N SER A 68 -22.55 13.11 -12.63
CA SER A 68 -21.78 14.29 -13.04
C SER A 68 -20.40 14.34 -12.38
N SER A 69 -20.34 14.23 -11.06
CA SER A 69 -19.09 14.51 -10.33
C SER A 69 -18.12 13.34 -10.33
N TYR A 70 -18.62 12.10 -10.28
CA TYR A 70 -17.80 10.92 -10.10
C TYR A 70 -17.59 10.16 -11.41
N ILE A 71 -18.68 9.67 -12.02
CA ILE A 71 -18.60 8.85 -13.24
C ILE A 71 -18.14 9.71 -14.41
N HIS A 72 -18.86 10.78 -14.77
CA HIS A 72 -18.44 11.67 -15.86
C HIS A 72 -17.13 12.40 -15.54
N GLY A 73 -16.99 12.89 -14.31
CA GLY A 73 -15.89 13.75 -13.90
C GLY A 73 -14.56 13.03 -13.65
N MET A 74 -14.57 11.71 -13.44
CA MET A 74 -13.37 10.99 -13.01
C MET A 74 -13.13 9.62 -13.69
N ILE A 75 -14.12 8.98 -14.31
CA ILE A 75 -13.99 7.59 -14.81
C ILE A 75 -14.37 7.46 -16.29
N PHE A 76 -15.63 7.72 -16.63
CA PHE A 76 -16.23 7.51 -17.95
C PHE A 76 -16.84 8.80 -18.48
N PRO A 77 -16.03 9.75 -18.97
CA PRO A 77 -16.58 11.02 -19.42
C PRO A 77 -17.47 10.78 -20.63
N ASN A 78 -18.60 11.47 -20.64
CA ASN A 78 -19.62 11.35 -21.69
C ASN A 78 -20.15 9.93 -21.94
N SER A 79 -20.08 9.00 -20.96
CA SER A 79 -20.65 7.66 -21.12
C SER A 79 -22.13 7.72 -21.51
N GLY A 80 -22.44 7.10 -22.65
CA GLY A 80 -23.82 6.91 -23.08
C GLY A 80 -24.47 5.68 -22.46
N ILE A 81 -23.68 4.68 -22.08
CA ILE A 81 -24.18 3.46 -21.41
C ILE A 81 -24.77 3.86 -20.05
N LEU A 82 -24.01 4.65 -19.27
CA LEU A 82 -24.44 5.13 -17.96
C LEU A 82 -25.20 6.47 -18.03
N MET A 83 -25.49 6.94 -19.25
CA MET A 83 -26.21 8.19 -19.54
C MET A 83 -25.61 9.44 -18.87
N VAL A 84 -24.32 9.46 -18.57
CA VAL A 84 -23.65 10.56 -17.84
C VAL A 84 -23.23 11.73 -18.72
N ASN A 85 -23.44 11.63 -20.03
CA ASN A 85 -23.30 12.79 -20.93
C ASN A 85 -24.27 13.91 -20.50
N PRO A 86 -23.82 15.18 -20.39
CA PRO A 86 -24.67 16.31 -20.00
C PRO A 86 -25.95 16.46 -20.86
N SER A 87 -25.87 16.14 -22.15
CA SER A 87 -27.00 16.19 -23.08
C SER A 87 -28.12 15.18 -22.75
N MET A 88 -27.82 14.14 -21.98
CA MET A 88 -28.77 13.08 -21.60
C MET A 88 -29.43 13.34 -20.24
N SER A 89 -29.07 14.41 -19.53
CA SER A 89 -29.55 14.72 -18.17
C SER A 89 -31.08 14.67 -18.00
N LYS A 90 -31.85 15.15 -18.99
CA LYS A 90 -33.32 15.12 -18.96
C LYS A 90 -33.95 13.74 -19.16
N LYS A 91 -33.23 12.82 -19.80
CA LYS A 91 -33.70 11.44 -20.10
C LYS A 91 -33.08 10.40 -19.16
N ARG A 92 -32.10 10.80 -18.34
CA ARG A 92 -31.42 9.94 -17.38
C ARG A 92 -32.43 9.46 -16.35
N SER A 93 -32.62 8.15 -16.29
CA SER A 93 -33.45 7.49 -15.30
C SER A 93 -32.85 6.14 -14.95
N PRO A 94 -33.12 5.59 -13.75
CA PRO A 94 -32.67 4.26 -13.38
C PRO A 94 -33.10 3.20 -14.40
N LYS A 95 -34.34 3.28 -14.90
CA LYS A 95 -34.87 2.37 -15.92
C LYS A 95 -34.02 2.39 -17.20
N ALA A 96 -33.72 3.56 -17.75
CA ALA A 96 -32.94 3.67 -18.99
C ALA A 96 -31.48 3.21 -18.83
N ILE A 97 -30.88 3.43 -17.66
CA ILE A 97 -29.53 2.91 -17.36
C ILE A 97 -29.57 1.37 -17.23
N ALA A 98 -30.57 0.83 -16.54
CA ALA A 98 -30.75 -0.62 -16.41
C ALA A 98 -30.95 -1.29 -17.77
N GLU A 99 -31.80 -0.73 -18.64
CA GLU A 99 -32.00 -1.21 -20.02
C GLU A 99 -30.69 -1.24 -20.83
N ASN A 100 -29.83 -0.22 -20.70
CA ASN A 100 -28.52 -0.21 -21.34
C ASN A 100 -27.61 -1.32 -20.80
N LEU A 101 -27.60 -1.56 -19.49
CA LEU A 101 -26.77 -2.61 -18.88
C LEU A 101 -27.24 -4.02 -19.28
N TRP A 102 -28.56 -4.27 -19.28
CA TRP A 102 -29.14 -5.52 -19.78
C TRP A 102 -28.82 -5.77 -21.24
N SER A 103 -28.90 -4.73 -22.09
CA SER A 103 -28.56 -4.84 -23.51
C SER A 103 -27.09 -5.24 -23.75
N ILE A 104 -26.17 -4.90 -22.86
CA ILE A 104 -24.78 -5.39 -22.92
C ILE A 104 -24.71 -6.86 -22.51
N LEU A 105 -25.43 -7.25 -21.44
CA LEU A 105 -25.45 -8.64 -20.96
C LEU A 105 -25.99 -9.61 -22.02
N GLU A 106 -27.01 -9.21 -22.78
CA GLU A 106 -27.56 -10.00 -23.90
C GLU A 106 -26.50 -10.37 -24.95
N GLU A 107 -25.48 -9.54 -25.15
CA GLU A 107 -24.40 -9.80 -26.11
C GLU A 107 -23.43 -10.89 -25.64
N PHE A 108 -23.49 -11.35 -24.39
CA PHE A 108 -22.63 -12.43 -23.90
C PHE A 108 -22.92 -13.76 -24.60
N LYS A 109 -24.14 -13.94 -25.10
CA LYS A 109 -24.61 -15.17 -25.75
C LYS A 109 -24.13 -15.27 -27.20
N VAL A 110 -23.57 -14.21 -27.76
CA VAL A 110 -23.03 -14.21 -29.11
C VAL A 110 -21.66 -14.85 -29.07
N ASN A 111 -21.47 -15.94 -29.80
CA ASN A 111 -20.17 -16.55 -29.98
C ASN A 111 -19.82 -16.57 -31.47
N ASN A 112 -18.72 -15.90 -31.84
CA ASN A 112 -18.20 -15.91 -33.19
C ASN A 112 -16.68 -16.10 -33.16
N LYS A 113 -16.24 -17.34 -33.37
CA LYS A 113 -14.83 -17.72 -33.31
C LYS A 113 -13.96 -17.08 -34.41
N ASP A 114 -14.57 -16.57 -35.47
CA ASP A 114 -13.88 -15.93 -36.59
C ASP A 114 -13.67 -14.42 -36.39
N SER A 115 -14.21 -13.86 -35.29
CA SER A 115 -14.01 -12.46 -34.91
C SER A 115 -12.66 -12.22 -34.21
N PRO A 116 -12.20 -10.97 -34.05
CA PRO A 116 -11.05 -10.65 -33.20
C PRO A 116 -11.25 -11.06 -31.73
N LYS A 117 -10.17 -11.32 -31.00
CA LYS A 117 -10.25 -11.59 -29.55
C LYS A 117 -10.36 -10.29 -28.76
N CYS A 118 -11.05 -10.37 -27.63
CA CYS A 118 -11.00 -9.36 -26.59
C CYS A 118 -9.55 -9.14 -26.12
N VAL A 119 -9.06 -7.91 -26.21
CA VAL A 119 -7.68 -7.55 -25.78
C VAL A 119 -7.46 -7.66 -24.27
N LEU A 120 -8.53 -7.81 -23.48
CA LEU A 120 -8.44 -7.91 -22.02
C LEU A 120 -8.52 -9.35 -21.50
N CYS A 121 -9.48 -10.14 -21.99
CA CYS A 121 -9.77 -11.47 -21.44
C CYS A 121 -9.73 -12.61 -22.47
N GLY A 122 -9.46 -12.31 -23.75
CA GLY A 122 -9.35 -13.30 -24.81
C GLY A 122 -10.66 -13.89 -25.34
N ARG A 123 -11.84 -13.51 -24.82
CA ARG A 123 -13.16 -13.95 -25.35
C ARG A 123 -13.44 -13.44 -26.75
N PHE A 124 -14.31 -14.16 -27.46
CA PHE A 124 -14.92 -13.74 -28.72
C PHE A 124 -16.43 -13.54 -28.55
N PRO A 125 -17.08 -12.69 -29.37
CA PRO A 125 -16.51 -11.61 -30.15
C PRO A 125 -16.30 -10.32 -29.32
N PRO A 126 -15.67 -9.28 -29.88
CA PRO A 126 -15.70 -7.93 -29.32
C PRO A 126 -17.14 -7.40 -29.29
N TYR A 127 -17.43 -6.45 -28.40
CA TYR A 127 -18.74 -5.83 -28.29
C TYR A 127 -19.08 -5.00 -29.53
N MET A 128 -20.19 -5.33 -30.22
CA MET A 128 -20.53 -4.75 -31.52
C MET A 128 -21.65 -3.71 -31.50
N LYS A 129 -22.39 -3.57 -30.40
CA LYS A 129 -23.49 -2.59 -30.31
C LYS A 129 -23.02 -1.13 -30.22
N LYS A 130 -21.78 -0.87 -29.78
CA LYS A 130 -21.20 0.47 -29.69
C LYS A 130 -19.69 0.45 -29.83
N GLU A 131 -19.12 1.58 -30.25
CA GLU A 131 -17.68 1.80 -30.23
C GLU A 131 -17.14 1.86 -28.79
N VAL A 132 -16.00 1.21 -28.56
CA VAL A 132 -15.39 1.09 -27.24
C VAL A 132 -14.22 2.08 -27.13
N TYR A 133 -14.58 3.31 -26.78
CA TYR A 133 -13.67 4.41 -26.48
C TYR A 133 -13.62 4.69 -24.98
N LEU A 134 -12.93 5.77 -24.58
CA LEU A 134 -12.82 6.20 -23.19
C LEU A 134 -14.16 6.44 -22.46
N SER A 135 -15.23 6.68 -23.21
CA SER A 135 -16.58 6.84 -22.68
C SER A 135 -17.25 5.51 -22.30
N VAL A 136 -16.64 4.38 -22.67
CA VAL A 136 -17.12 3.02 -22.39
C VAL A 136 -16.14 2.26 -21.48
N PHE A 137 -14.83 2.41 -21.72
CA PHE A 137 -13.76 1.79 -20.94
C PHE A 137 -12.69 2.84 -20.65
N PRO A 138 -12.29 3.09 -19.39
CA PRO A 138 -11.49 4.27 -19.06
C PRO A 138 -10.06 4.13 -19.58
N LEU A 139 -9.36 5.26 -19.73
CA LEU A 139 -7.96 5.33 -20.21
C LEU A 139 -7.73 4.82 -21.64
N LEU A 140 -8.78 4.79 -22.47
CA LEU A 140 -8.67 4.56 -23.91
C LEU A 140 -8.55 5.88 -24.70
N GLY A 141 -8.31 5.77 -26.00
CA GLY A 141 -8.36 6.92 -26.91
C GLY A 141 -9.79 7.47 -27.13
N THR A 142 -9.87 8.60 -27.83
CA THR A 142 -11.13 9.15 -28.35
C THR A 142 -11.40 8.66 -29.76
N GLY A 143 -12.67 8.55 -30.14
CA GLY A 143 -13.05 8.12 -31.50
C GLY A 143 -12.66 9.08 -32.63
N GLY A 144 -12.31 10.33 -32.30
CA GLY A 144 -11.79 11.29 -33.29
C GLY A 144 -10.35 11.03 -33.72
N VAL A 145 -9.65 10.09 -33.08
CA VAL A 145 -8.22 9.84 -33.34
C VAL A 145 -7.96 8.33 -33.50
N PRO A 146 -8.42 7.72 -34.62
CA PRO A 146 -8.35 6.27 -34.83
C PRO A 146 -6.91 5.71 -34.82
N ASN A 147 -5.89 6.54 -35.09
CA ASN A 147 -4.49 6.14 -35.08
C ASN A 147 -3.96 5.67 -33.71
N PHE A 148 -4.69 5.95 -32.62
CA PHE A 148 -4.36 5.45 -31.28
C PHE A 148 -4.98 4.08 -30.96
N PHE A 149 -5.62 3.44 -31.93
CA PHE A 149 -6.17 2.09 -31.82
C PHE A 149 -5.44 1.14 -32.77
N HIS A 150 -5.30 -0.12 -32.35
CA HIS A 150 -4.66 -1.17 -33.15
C HIS A 150 -5.27 -1.23 -34.56
N SER A 151 -4.42 -1.25 -35.58
CA SER A 151 -4.81 -1.25 -37.00
C SER A 151 -5.73 -0.10 -37.43
N GLY A 152 -5.74 1.01 -36.71
CA GLY A 152 -6.61 2.15 -37.01
C GLY A 152 -8.10 1.86 -36.81
N ASN A 153 -8.45 0.93 -35.90
CA ASN A 153 -9.82 0.48 -35.69
C ASN A 153 -10.75 1.66 -35.31
N THR A 154 -11.64 2.03 -36.22
CA THR A 154 -12.62 3.12 -36.06
C THR A 154 -13.78 2.77 -35.12
N ARG A 155 -13.73 1.60 -34.47
CA ARG A 155 -14.65 1.19 -33.42
C ARG A 155 -14.01 1.19 -32.03
N GLY A 156 -12.74 1.59 -31.93
CA GLY A 156 -12.00 1.63 -30.68
C GLY A 156 -11.32 0.31 -30.34
N ALA A 157 -11.23 -0.01 -29.05
CA ALA A 157 -10.56 -1.23 -28.59
C ALA A 157 -11.46 -2.47 -28.75
N ASP A 158 -10.89 -3.58 -29.20
CA ASP A 158 -11.60 -4.85 -29.30
C ASP A 158 -11.81 -5.45 -27.90
N ILE A 159 -12.88 -5.04 -27.21
CA ILE A 159 -13.24 -5.49 -25.86
C ILE A 159 -14.61 -6.17 -25.92
N CYS A 160 -14.71 -7.39 -25.40
CA CYS A 160 -15.97 -8.16 -25.39
C CYS A 160 -17.03 -7.59 -24.43
N ALA A 161 -18.28 -7.99 -24.64
CA ALA A 161 -19.42 -7.60 -23.80
C ALA A 161 -19.21 -7.91 -22.31
N HIS A 162 -18.56 -9.04 -21.98
CA HIS A 162 -18.22 -9.40 -20.59
C HIS A 162 -17.40 -8.32 -19.89
N CYS A 163 -16.29 -7.90 -20.49
CA CYS A 163 -15.44 -6.86 -19.92
C CYS A 163 -16.12 -5.48 -19.93
N VAL A 164 -16.86 -5.15 -21.00
CA VAL A 164 -17.61 -3.89 -21.09
C VAL A 164 -18.68 -3.81 -20.00
N PHE A 165 -19.40 -4.90 -19.73
CA PHE A 165 -20.42 -4.95 -18.68
C PHE A 165 -19.81 -4.79 -17.30
N LEU A 166 -18.81 -5.62 -16.96
CA LEU A 166 -18.18 -5.62 -15.64
C LEU A 166 -17.56 -4.26 -15.31
N VAL A 167 -16.84 -3.65 -16.26
CA VAL A 167 -16.17 -2.35 -15.99
C VAL A 167 -17.18 -1.26 -15.62
N GLN A 168 -18.44 -1.35 -16.05
CA GLN A 168 -19.46 -0.37 -15.65
C GLN A 168 -19.76 -0.38 -14.15
N PHE A 169 -19.49 -1.47 -13.44
CA PHE A 169 -19.73 -1.61 -11.99
C PHE A 169 -18.51 -1.28 -11.13
N MET A 170 -17.32 -1.15 -11.73
CA MET A 170 -16.08 -0.79 -11.04
C MET A 170 -16.15 0.51 -10.21
N PRO A 171 -16.92 1.55 -10.58
CA PRO A 171 -17.09 2.72 -9.71
C PRO A 171 -17.62 2.40 -8.30
N LEU A 172 -18.37 1.31 -8.12
CA LEU A 172 -19.00 0.93 -6.84
C LEU A 172 -18.03 0.33 -5.82
N SER A 173 -16.93 -0.28 -6.30
CA SER A 173 -15.87 -0.90 -5.50
C SER A 173 -14.58 -0.06 -5.46
N SER A 174 -14.57 1.07 -6.15
CA SER A 174 -13.46 2.01 -6.17
C SER A 174 -13.54 3.04 -5.05
N TYR A 175 -12.39 3.55 -4.64
CA TYR A 175 -12.24 4.60 -3.63
C TYR A 175 -12.02 5.96 -4.29
N ARG A 176 -12.83 6.96 -3.91
CA ARG A 176 -12.69 8.35 -4.36
C ARG A 176 -11.78 9.12 -3.40
N LEU A 177 -10.56 9.41 -3.84
CA LEU A 177 -9.65 10.37 -3.21
C LEU A 177 -9.66 11.64 -4.09
N SER A 178 -8.50 12.29 -4.30
CA SER A 178 -8.39 13.34 -5.32
C SER A 178 -8.48 12.79 -6.76
N ARG A 179 -8.18 11.50 -6.92
CA ARG A 179 -8.47 10.67 -8.11
C ARG A 179 -9.16 9.38 -7.67
N VAL A 180 -9.39 8.45 -8.60
CA VAL A 180 -10.03 7.15 -8.31
C VAL A 180 -8.95 6.11 -8.04
N LEU A 181 -9.09 5.40 -6.92
CA LEU A 181 -8.21 4.31 -6.51
C LEU A 181 -8.93 2.97 -6.66
N ILE A 182 -8.31 2.06 -7.41
CA ILE A 182 -8.63 0.64 -7.46
C ILE A 182 -7.47 -0.12 -6.82
N ILE A 183 -7.79 -1.05 -5.92
CA ILE A 183 -6.81 -1.96 -5.33
C ILE A 183 -7.08 -3.34 -5.94
N HIS A 184 -6.16 -3.81 -6.77
CA HIS A 184 -6.23 -5.13 -7.39
C HIS A 184 -5.22 -6.06 -6.73
N ALA A 185 -5.67 -7.24 -6.37
CA ALA A 185 -4.88 -8.19 -5.61
C ALA A 185 -5.13 -9.64 -6.03
N TYR A 186 -4.07 -10.43 -5.99
CA TYR A 186 -4.11 -11.88 -6.13
C TYR A 186 -3.59 -12.54 -4.84
N PRO A 187 -4.22 -13.61 -4.32
CA PRO A 187 -5.41 -14.28 -4.86
C PRO A 187 -6.67 -13.39 -4.78
N TYR A 188 -7.67 -13.63 -5.65
CA TYR A 188 -8.76 -12.67 -5.92
C TYR A 188 -9.67 -12.41 -4.71
N GLU A 189 -9.69 -13.30 -3.72
CA GLU A 189 -10.34 -13.08 -2.44
C GLU A 189 -9.81 -11.81 -1.75
N LEU A 190 -8.53 -11.46 -1.96
CA LEU A 190 -7.96 -10.20 -1.47
C LEU A 190 -8.54 -8.99 -2.20
N THR A 191 -8.82 -9.08 -3.50
CA THR A 191 -9.51 -7.99 -4.23
C THR A 191 -10.89 -7.74 -3.64
N ILE A 192 -11.62 -8.81 -3.30
CA ILE A 192 -12.93 -8.71 -2.64
C ILE A 192 -12.77 -8.04 -1.27
N GLU A 193 -11.87 -8.53 -0.42
CA GLU A 193 -11.70 -8.02 0.94
C GLU A 193 -11.24 -6.56 0.96
N LEU A 194 -10.30 -6.18 0.10
CA LEU A 194 -9.81 -4.80 -0.04
C LEU A 194 -10.85 -3.85 -0.65
N SER A 195 -11.84 -4.37 -1.38
CA SER A 195 -12.93 -3.59 -1.99
C SER A 195 -14.17 -3.50 -1.09
N LYS A 196 -14.25 -4.33 -0.06
CA LYS A 196 -15.44 -4.50 0.79
C LYS A 196 -15.87 -3.18 1.44
N GLY A 197 -14.91 -2.43 1.99
CA GLY A 197 -15.19 -1.14 2.61
C GLY A 197 -15.80 -0.12 1.64
N ALA A 198 -15.34 -0.08 0.37
CA ALA A 198 -15.91 0.82 -0.62
C ALA A 198 -17.39 0.51 -0.90
N VAL A 199 -17.71 -0.78 -1.09
CA VAL A 199 -19.09 -1.21 -1.36
C VAL A 199 -20.00 -1.03 -0.14
N GLU A 200 -19.49 -1.25 1.07
CA GLU A 200 -20.21 -0.98 2.32
C GLU A 200 -20.56 0.52 2.46
N ASP A 201 -19.59 1.41 2.22
CA ASP A 201 -19.82 2.86 2.21
C ASP A 201 -20.90 3.25 1.21
N VAL A 202 -20.86 2.68 -0.01
CA VAL A 202 -21.85 2.93 -1.07
C VAL A 202 -23.24 2.43 -0.67
N LYS A 203 -23.34 1.24 -0.07
CA LYS A 203 -24.62 0.69 0.42
C LYS A 203 -25.25 1.56 1.50
N MET A 204 -24.43 2.05 2.44
CA MET A 204 -24.87 2.82 3.60
C MET A 204 -25.16 4.28 3.28
N SER A 205 -24.23 4.97 2.61
CA SER A 205 -24.32 6.41 2.36
C SER A 205 -25.00 6.76 1.03
N LYS A 206 -25.12 5.80 0.10
CA LYS A 206 -25.51 6.02 -1.30
C LYS A 206 -24.56 6.97 -2.07
N LEU A 207 -23.38 7.24 -1.53
CA LEU A 207 -22.33 8.06 -2.14
C LEU A 207 -21.08 7.22 -2.43
N ALA A 208 -20.24 7.68 -3.35
CA ALA A 208 -18.95 7.05 -3.60
C ALA A 208 -18.06 7.10 -2.34
N SER A 209 -17.40 5.98 -2.00
CA SER A 209 -16.52 5.89 -0.83
C SER A 209 -15.42 6.94 -0.91
N GLN A 210 -15.23 7.73 0.15
CA GLN A 210 -14.20 8.77 0.22
C GLN A 210 -12.88 8.26 0.82
N ALA A 211 -12.65 6.94 0.83
CA ALA A 211 -11.48 6.33 1.47
C ALA A 211 -11.25 6.83 2.90
N ARG A 212 -12.32 7.10 3.66
CA ARG A 212 -12.27 7.67 5.03
C ARG A 212 -11.46 8.97 5.14
N GLY A 213 -11.42 9.78 4.07
CA GLY A 213 -10.72 11.05 4.01
C GLY A 213 -9.21 10.97 3.71
N PHE A 214 -8.69 9.77 3.41
CA PHE A 214 -7.30 9.64 2.99
C PHE A 214 -7.07 10.34 1.64
N ARG A 215 -5.95 11.10 1.54
CA ARG A 215 -5.52 11.77 0.31
C ARG A 215 -4.43 11.01 -0.45
N ARG A 216 -3.80 10.02 0.20
CA ARG A 216 -2.67 9.23 -0.32
C ARG A 216 -3.07 7.75 -0.43
N PRO A 217 -3.00 7.15 -1.64
CA PRO A 217 -3.40 5.75 -1.82
C PRO A 217 -2.50 4.78 -1.04
N GLU A 218 -1.20 5.05 -0.93
CA GLU A 218 -0.24 4.23 -0.18
C GLU A 218 -0.55 4.21 1.32
N ASN A 219 -0.82 5.38 1.92
CA ASN A 219 -1.20 5.47 3.34
C ASN A 219 -2.50 4.71 3.60
N PHE A 220 -3.49 4.89 2.72
CA PHE A 220 -4.78 4.22 2.85
C PHE A 220 -4.65 2.70 2.77
N LEU A 221 -3.83 2.19 1.84
CA LEU A 221 -3.58 0.76 1.75
C LEU A 221 -2.94 0.21 3.03
N PHE A 222 -1.87 0.82 3.53
CA PHE A 222 -1.20 0.31 4.73
C PHE A 222 -2.11 0.37 5.97
N HIS A 223 -2.97 1.38 6.06
CA HIS A 223 -4.02 1.44 7.06
C HIS A 223 -5.01 0.26 6.92
N LEU A 224 -5.52 -0.01 5.71
CA LEU A 224 -6.43 -1.13 5.43
C LEU A 224 -5.78 -2.48 5.74
N VAL A 225 -4.54 -2.71 5.33
CA VAL A 225 -3.79 -3.94 5.63
C VAL A 225 -3.72 -4.18 7.13
N GLY A 226 -3.43 -3.13 7.91
CA GLY A 226 -3.41 -3.21 9.36
C GLY A 226 -4.76 -3.61 9.96
N GLU A 227 -5.86 -3.03 9.47
CA GLU A 227 -7.21 -3.38 9.93
C GLU A 227 -7.62 -4.81 9.57
N ILE A 228 -7.39 -5.22 8.32
CA ILE A 228 -7.73 -6.55 7.83
C ILE A 228 -6.96 -7.60 8.63
N THR A 229 -5.66 -7.38 8.85
CA THR A 229 -4.81 -8.30 9.63
C THR A 229 -5.33 -8.46 11.06
N ARG A 230 -5.74 -7.37 11.72
CA ARG A 230 -6.33 -7.42 13.07
C ARG A 230 -7.68 -8.14 13.12
N LYS A 231 -8.44 -8.18 12.01
CA LYS A 231 -9.76 -8.82 11.96
C LYS A 231 -9.71 -10.31 11.64
N ILE A 232 -8.81 -10.73 10.74
CA ILE A 232 -8.82 -12.09 10.17
C ILE A 232 -8.08 -13.09 11.07
N GLU A 233 -7.14 -12.64 11.92
CA GLU A 233 -6.37 -13.48 12.88
C GLU A 233 -5.83 -14.79 12.28
N ARG A 234 -5.51 -14.78 10.97
CA ARG A 234 -5.02 -15.96 10.23
C ARG A 234 -3.58 -15.74 9.80
N ASP A 235 -2.70 -16.59 10.31
CA ASP A 235 -1.30 -16.64 9.88
C ASP A 235 -1.19 -16.93 8.38
N GLY A 236 -0.26 -16.25 7.71
CA GLY A 236 0.01 -16.46 6.29
C GLY A 236 -1.02 -15.87 5.32
N PHE A 237 -2.01 -15.10 5.79
CA PHE A 237 -3.03 -14.48 4.92
C PHE A 237 -2.44 -13.65 3.76
N TRP A 238 -1.28 -13.03 3.99
CA TRP A 238 -0.57 -12.21 3.01
C TRP A 238 0.61 -12.91 2.32
N GLU A 239 0.82 -14.21 2.55
CA GLU A 239 2.05 -14.91 2.14
C GLU A 239 2.25 -14.96 0.61
N ASN A 240 1.17 -15.20 -0.13
CA ASN A 240 1.15 -15.26 -1.60
C ASN A 240 0.47 -14.04 -2.22
N ALA A 241 0.36 -12.95 -1.47
CA ALA A 241 -0.35 -11.76 -1.91
C ALA A 241 0.49 -10.96 -2.91
N SER A 242 -0.10 -10.64 -4.05
CA SER A 242 0.37 -9.63 -4.99
C SER A 242 -0.63 -8.51 -5.03
N VAL A 243 -0.24 -7.30 -4.62
CA VAL A 243 -1.14 -6.13 -4.53
C VAL A 243 -0.59 -4.99 -5.39
N THR A 244 -1.46 -4.42 -6.22
CA THR A 244 -1.15 -3.26 -7.06
C THR A 244 -2.28 -2.25 -6.98
N LEU A 245 -1.92 -0.99 -6.73
CA LEU A 245 -2.85 0.12 -6.70
C LEU A 245 -2.87 0.79 -8.08
N TYR A 246 -4.06 1.01 -8.62
CA TYR A 246 -4.29 1.77 -9.84
C TYR A 246 -4.97 3.08 -9.45
N TYR A 247 -4.18 4.15 -9.40
CA TYR A 247 -4.65 5.47 -8.97
C TYR A 247 -4.77 6.40 -10.18
N PHE A 248 -5.99 6.59 -10.67
CA PHE A 248 -6.23 7.17 -11.98
C PHE A 248 -7.36 8.20 -12.00
N ILE A 249 -7.31 9.08 -12.99
CA ILE A 249 -8.43 9.93 -13.36
C ILE A 249 -8.60 9.89 -14.87
N CYS A 250 -9.84 9.78 -15.33
CA CYS A 250 -10.19 9.77 -16.73
C CYS A 250 -11.38 10.71 -16.94
N ASN A 251 -11.11 11.89 -17.49
CA ASN A 251 -12.15 12.86 -17.84
C ASN A 251 -11.83 13.55 -19.18
N ASN A 252 -12.69 14.48 -19.61
CA ASN A 252 -12.51 15.16 -20.91
C ASN A 252 -11.24 16.01 -20.99
N GLN A 253 -10.67 16.42 -19.85
CA GLN A 253 -9.52 17.32 -19.78
C GLN A 253 -8.22 16.58 -19.50
N ASN A 254 -8.27 15.47 -18.76
CA ASN A 254 -7.09 14.80 -18.25
C ASN A 254 -7.29 13.28 -18.15
N GLN A 255 -6.23 12.55 -18.50
CA GLN A 255 -6.11 11.11 -18.32
C GLN A 255 -4.76 10.82 -17.67
N LEU A 256 -4.78 10.44 -16.39
CA LEU A 256 -3.58 10.09 -15.63
C LEU A 256 -3.77 8.74 -14.96
N LEU A 257 -2.70 7.96 -14.89
CA LEU A 257 -2.66 6.69 -14.18
C LEU A 257 -1.31 6.57 -13.49
N ASP A 258 -1.34 6.37 -12.17
CA ASP A 258 -0.20 5.89 -11.41
C ASP A 258 -0.45 4.43 -11.02
N VAL A 259 0.50 3.56 -11.37
CA VAL A 259 0.50 2.15 -10.99
C VAL A 259 1.52 1.98 -9.88
N ILE A 260 1.06 1.64 -8.68
CA ILE A 260 1.90 1.47 -7.51
C ILE A 260 1.90 -0.02 -7.17
N HIS A 261 3.02 -0.69 -7.46
CA HIS A 261 3.22 -2.07 -7.06
C HIS A 261 3.72 -2.13 -5.61
N VAL A 262 3.12 -3.00 -4.81
CA VAL A 262 3.47 -3.15 -3.39
C VAL A 262 4.31 -4.42 -3.24
N PRO A 263 5.58 -4.31 -2.85
CA PRO A 263 6.41 -5.50 -2.66
C PRO A 263 5.78 -6.44 -1.62
N THR A 264 5.64 -7.73 -1.95
CA THR A 264 5.08 -8.73 -1.02
C THR A 264 5.80 -8.76 0.33
N PRO A 265 7.14 -8.64 0.43
CA PRO A 265 7.82 -8.56 1.73
C PRO A 265 7.40 -7.34 2.56
N VAL A 266 7.16 -6.19 1.92
CA VAL A 266 6.67 -4.98 2.57
C VAL A 266 5.25 -5.18 3.07
N LEU A 267 4.38 -5.78 2.26
CA LEU A 267 3.01 -6.09 2.65
C LEU A 267 2.96 -7.01 3.88
N ARG A 268 3.76 -8.07 3.88
CA ARG A 268 3.91 -8.99 5.02
C ARG A 268 4.47 -8.31 6.25
N PHE A 269 5.46 -7.43 6.08
CA PHE A 269 5.98 -6.61 7.18
C PHE A 269 4.89 -5.71 7.77
N VAL A 270 4.15 -4.95 6.96
CA VAL A 270 3.08 -4.07 7.43
C VAL A 270 1.97 -4.85 8.14
N ALA A 271 1.60 -6.03 7.65
CA ALA A 271 0.69 -6.92 8.35
C ALA A 271 1.26 -7.35 9.72
N TYR A 272 2.50 -7.85 9.76
CA TYR A 272 3.15 -8.31 10.97
C TYR A 272 3.25 -7.21 12.05
N VAL A 273 3.69 -6.01 11.69
CA VAL A 273 3.84 -4.91 12.67
C VAL A 273 2.51 -4.48 13.27
N ASN A 274 1.42 -4.52 12.49
CA ASN A 274 0.09 -4.16 12.96
C ASN A 274 -0.51 -5.22 13.91
N HIS A 275 0.01 -6.45 13.90
CA HIS A 275 -0.39 -7.52 14.80
C HIS A 275 0.49 -7.57 16.05
N VAL A 276 1.80 -7.48 15.91
CA VAL A 276 2.77 -7.74 17.00
C VAL A 276 3.11 -6.50 17.82
N ASP A 277 3.34 -5.36 17.19
CA ASP A 277 3.79 -4.14 17.87
C ASP A 277 3.25 -2.87 17.17
N PRO A 278 1.92 -2.66 17.23
CA PRO A 278 1.27 -1.52 16.57
C PRO A 278 1.70 -0.18 17.16
N VAL A 279 2.08 -0.14 18.45
CA VAL A 279 2.59 1.06 19.10
C VAL A 279 3.97 1.42 18.56
N GLY A 280 4.87 0.44 18.44
CA GLY A 280 6.19 0.65 17.84
C GLY A 280 6.08 1.04 16.37
N TRP A 281 5.15 0.45 15.62
CA TRP A 281 4.87 0.86 14.25
C TRP A 281 4.46 2.33 14.15
N LYS A 282 3.53 2.79 15.00
CA LYS A 282 3.14 4.22 15.06
C LYS A 282 4.35 5.11 15.32
N ARG A 283 5.25 4.75 16.24
CA ARG A 283 6.48 5.54 16.53
C ARG A 283 7.41 5.61 15.31
N ILE A 284 7.59 4.49 14.60
CA ILE A 284 8.38 4.44 13.36
C ILE A 284 7.77 5.35 12.30
N VAL A 285 6.46 5.21 12.03
CA VAL A 285 5.75 6.01 11.02
C VAL A 285 5.76 7.49 11.39
N SER A 286 5.60 7.85 12.66
CA SER A 286 5.65 9.24 13.14
C SER A 286 6.96 9.95 12.77
N MET A 287 8.08 9.24 12.74
CA MET A 287 9.36 9.81 12.32
C MET A 287 9.47 10.06 10.82
N GLY A 288 8.56 9.50 10.01
CA GLY A 288 8.48 9.72 8.58
C GLY A 288 7.92 11.08 8.17
N TRP A 289 7.37 11.84 9.11
CA TRP A 289 6.95 13.23 8.91
C TRP A 289 8.01 14.21 9.44
N ARG A 290 8.01 15.43 8.90
CA ARG A 290 8.93 16.49 9.35
C ARG A 290 8.61 16.97 10.76
N GLU A 291 7.33 17.01 11.10
CA GLU A 291 6.83 17.35 12.43
C GLU A 291 6.40 16.06 13.11
N GLN A 292 6.87 15.82 14.34
CA GLN A 292 6.40 14.67 15.10
C GLN A 292 5.00 14.95 15.62
N PRO A 293 3.98 14.19 15.20
CA PRO A 293 2.64 14.39 15.70
C PRO A 293 2.56 14.01 17.18
N ASP A 294 1.72 14.75 17.91
CA ASP A 294 1.13 14.22 19.13
C ASP A 294 0.18 13.05 18.79
N GLU A 295 -0.24 12.26 19.79
CA GLU A 295 -1.12 11.10 19.54
C GLU A 295 -2.43 11.48 18.84
N ASN A 296 -2.94 12.70 19.08
CA ASN A 296 -4.19 13.18 18.51
C ASN A 296 -4.06 13.57 17.02
N LYS A 297 -2.86 13.98 16.58
CA LYS A 297 -2.58 14.39 15.20
C LYS A 297 -2.12 13.25 14.29
N PHE A 298 -1.75 12.09 14.85
CA PHE A 298 -1.23 10.98 14.04
C PHE A 298 -2.18 10.60 12.90
N GLU A 299 -3.46 10.37 13.21
CA GLU A 299 -4.45 9.94 12.21
C GLU A 299 -4.71 11.03 11.16
N GLU A 300 -4.69 12.29 11.56
CA GLU A 300 -4.85 13.43 10.65
C GLU A 300 -3.67 13.49 9.66
N LEU A 301 -2.43 13.41 10.16
CA LEU A 301 -1.24 13.39 9.31
C LEU A 301 -1.21 12.14 8.41
N GLU A 302 -1.62 10.99 8.92
CA GLU A 302 -1.71 9.75 8.15
C GLU A 302 -2.70 9.88 6.98
N ARG A 303 -3.82 10.57 7.18
CA ARG A 303 -4.80 10.80 6.10
C ARG A 303 -4.29 11.81 5.08
N GLU A 304 -3.63 12.88 5.50
CA GLU A 304 -3.36 14.03 4.64
C GLU A 304 -1.96 14.08 4.01
N ARG A 305 -0.93 13.62 4.74
CA ARG A 305 0.47 13.91 4.42
C ARG A 305 1.19 12.66 3.88
N SER A 306 2.07 12.88 2.93
CA SER A 306 3.05 11.85 2.51
C SER A 306 3.96 11.50 3.66
N ASN A 307 4.32 10.23 3.78
CA ASN A 307 5.19 9.72 4.84
C ASN A 307 6.45 9.08 4.24
N ALA A 308 7.63 9.50 4.71
CA ALA A 308 8.90 9.00 4.18
C ALA A 308 9.11 7.50 4.42
N VAL A 309 8.59 6.93 5.53
CA VAL A 309 8.67 5.49 5.81
C VAL A 309 7.90 4.72 4.75
N TYR A 310 6.67 5.14 4.45
CA TYR A 310 5.83 4.48 3.44
C TYR A 310 6.45 4.56 2.04
N SER A 311 6.94 5.75 1.65
CA SER A 311 7.60 5.92 0.36
C SER A 311 8.87 5.06 0.24
N ARG A 312 9.69 5.00 1.30
CA ARG A 312 10.90 4.17 1.31
C ARG A 312 10.58 2.68 1.17
N LEU A 313 9.59 2.19 1.92
CA LEU A 313 9.16 0.80 1.83
C LEU A 313 8.73 0.44 0.40
N LEU A 314 7.91 1.28 -0.25
CA LEU A 314 7.48 1.03 -1.62
C LEU A 314 8.63 1.10 -2.65
N ASN A 315 9.67 1.87 -2.37
CA ASN A 315 10.84 2.01 -3.24
C ASN A 315 11.96 0.99 -2.94
N ASN A 316 11.72 -0.01 -2.08
CA ASN A 316 12.72 -0.96 -1.58
C ASN A 316 13.94 -0.27 -0.90
N GLU A 317 13.71 0.88 -0.28
CA GLU A 317 14.72 1.60 0.50
C GLU A 317 14.65 1.21 1.97
N SER A 318 15.81 1.20 2.64
CA SER A 318 15.88 0.85 4.07
C SER A 318 15.20 1.90 4.95
N ILE A 319 14.38 1.41 5.89
CA ILE A 319 13.80 2.19 6.99
C ILE A 319 14.47 1.91 8.33
N LEU A 320 15.63 1.23 8.37
CA LEU A 320 16.33 0.90 9.62
C LEU A 320 16.62 2.12 10.50
N SER A 321 16.92 3.26 9.89
CA SER A 321 17.17 4.51 10.64
C SER A 321 15.96 5.03 11.40
N TYR A 322 14.75 4.51 11.13
CA TYR A 322 13.51 4.88 11.83
C TYR A 322 13.19 3.95 13.00
N PHE A 323 13.91 2.83 13.17
CA PHE A 323 13.73 1.91 14.30
C PHE A 323 14.25 2.44 15.62
N TYR A 324 14.97 3.55 15.59
CA TYR A 324 15.41 4.29 16.76
C TYR A 324 15.39 5.79 16.48
N ASN A 325 15.41 6.60 17.54
CA ASN A 325 15.57 8.04 17.46
C ASN A 325 16.95 8.39 18.01
N SER A 326 17.85 8.89 17.16
CA SER A 326 19.21 9.26 17.58
C SER A 326 19.26 10.49 18.49
N LYS A 327 18.31 11.42 18.36
CA LYS A 327 18.25 12.61 19.21
C LYS A 327 17.86 12.26 20.64
N GLU A 328 16.93 11.31 20.79
CA GLU A 328 16.45 10.85 22.09
C GLU A 328 17.16 9.58 22.58
N ARG A 329 18.03 9.01 21.74
CA ARG A 329 18.73 7.73 21.96
C ARG A 329 17.83 6.63 22.51
N ARG A 330 16.66 6.49 21.90
CA ARG A 330 15.63 5.51 22.26
C ARG A 330 15.28 4.64 21.07
N VAL A 331 14.97 3.37 21.33
CA VAL A 331 14.38 2.49 20.32
C VAL A 331 12.90 2.79 20.15
N ASN A 332 12.41 2.67 18.91
CA ASN A 332 11.01 2.92 18.57
C ASN A 332 10.19 1.64 18.50
N ALA A 333 10.82 0.47 18.40
CA ALA A 333 10.15 -0.82 18.29
C ALA A 333 10.92 -1.91 19.03
N SER A 334 10.27 -3.05 19.23
CA SER A 334 10.89 -4.24 19.82
C SER A 334 11.96 -4.88 18.90
N TRP A 335 12.90 -5.64 19.49
CA TRP A 335 13.85 -6.46 18.73
C TRP A 335 13.15 -7.43 17.77
N ASN A 336 12.01 -8.01 18.17
CA ASN A 336 11.26 -8.95 17.34
C ASN A 336 10.74 -8.29 16.06
N LEU A 337 10.31 -7.03 16.14
CA LEU A 337 9.88 -6.25 14.96
C LEU A 337 11.07 -5.94 14.05
N LEU A 338 12.20 -5.50 14.61
CA LEU A 338 13.43 -5.26 13.86
C LEU A 338 13.93 -6.52 13.15
N ALA A 339 13.97 -7.64 13.88
CA ALA A 339 14.42 -8.92 13.34
C ALA A 339 13.54 -9.38 12.18
N PHE A 340 12.22 -9.22 12.30
CA PHE A 340 11.30 -9.53 11.22
C PHE A 340 11.53 -8.63 10.00
N TYR A 341 11.71 -7.32 10.20
CA TYR A 341 12.02 -6.39 9.10
C TYR A 341 13.33 -6.75 8.38
N CYS A 342 14.39 -7.04 9.13
CA CYS A 342 15.68 -7.44 8.56
C CYS A 342 15.56 -8.73 7.74
N LYS A 343 14.85 -9.74 8.26
CA LYS A 343 14.67 -11.00 7.56
C LYS A 343 13.77 -10.85 6.33
N GLU A 344 12.62 -10.21 6.50
CA GLU A 344 11.57 -10.17 5.49
C GLU A 344 11.89 -9.15 4.39
N VAL A 345 12.20 -7.90 4.76
CA VAL A 345 12.33 -6.79 3.80
C VAL A 345 13.76 -6.59 3.33
N ILE A 346 14.75 -6.69 4.22
CA ILE A 346 16.16 -6.53 3.84
C ILE A 346 16.72 -7.83 3.24
N GLY A 347 16.18 -8.99 3.61
CA GLY A 347 16.72 -10.30 3.21
C GLY A 347 17.97 -10.71 3.99
N LEU A 348 18.16 -10.17 5.20
CA LEU A 348 19.26 -10.54 6.09
C LEU A 348 18.97 -11.91 6.72
N ASP A 349 19.92 -12.84 6.60
CA ASP A 349 19.79 -14.16 7.25
C ASP A 349 19.86 -14.07 8.79
N LYS A 350 19.43 -15.15 9.44
CA LYS A 350 19.30 -15.17 10.90
C LYS A 350 20.68 -15.15 11.56
N GLU A 351 21.64 -15.86 10.98
CA GLU A 351 23.01 -15.99 11.46
C GLU A 351 23.74 -14.63 11.45
N ALA A 352 23.51 -13.82 10.42
CA ALA A 352 24.03 -12.47 10.27
C ALA A 352 23.46 -11.54 11.33
N LEU A 353 22.14 -11.59 11.53
CA LEU A 353 21.49 -10.76 12.53
C LEU A 353 21.95 -11.12 13.96
N GLU A 354 22.09 -12.41 14.26
CA GLU A 354 22.62 -12.90 15.54
C GLU A 354 24.08 -12.50 15.74
N PHE A 355 24.89 -12.60 14.68
CA PHE A 355 26.27 -12.14 14.69
C PHE A 355 26.37 -10.64 14.99
N ILE A 356 25.65 -9.78 14.26
CA ILE A 356 25.65 -8.32 14.48
C ILE A 356 25.17 -7.99 15.89
N LYS A 357 24.16 -8.70 16.40
CA LYS A 357 23.69 -8.57 17.78
C LYS A 357 24.80 -8.88 18.79
N SER A 358 25.55 -9.96 18.58
CA SER A 358 26.67 -10.35 19.46
C SER A 358 27.77 -9.28 19.49
N VAL A 359 28.05 -8.64 18.35
CA VAL A 359 29.00 -7.54 18.26
C VAL A 359 28.48 -6.31 19.01
N GLY A 360 27.19 -5.99 18.84
CA GLY A 360 26.52 -4.94 19.61
C GLY A 360 26.60 -5.17 21.12
N ASP A 361 26.40 -6.41 21.58
CA ASP A 361 26.50 -6.77 23.00
C ASP A 361 27.94 -6.60 23.54
N ARG A 362 28.96 -6.97 22.76
CA ARG A 362 30.37 -6.74 23.12
C ARG A 362 30.73 -5.25 23.14
N ILE A 363 30.18 -4.45 22.24
CA ILE A 363 30.33 -2.98 22.27
C ILE A 363 29.72 -2.43 23.57
N VAL A 364 28.48 -2.82 23.88
CA VAL A 364 27.78 -2.42 25.12
C VAL A 364 28.60 -2.77 26.36
N GLU A 365 29.09 -4.02 26.46
CA GLU A 365 29.95 -4.48 27.57
C GLU A 365 31.18 -3.56 27.77
N THR A 366 31.71 -3.01 26.69
CA THR A 366 32.86 -2.12 26.71
C THR A 366 32.46 -0.72 27.17
N VAL A 367 31.52 -0.10 26.46
CA VAL A 367 31.18 1.31 26.66
C VAL A 367 30.46 1.53 27.98
N GLU A 368 29.75 0.52 28.50
CA GLU A 368 29.08 0.59 29.81
C GLU A 368 30.07 0.75 30.98
N ARG A 369 31.34 0.37 30.82
CA ARG A 369 32.36 0.58 31.87
C ARG A 369 32.96 1.99 31.87
N LEU A 370 32.63 2.82 30.89
CA LEU A 370 33.14 4.19 30.77
C LEU A 370 32.37 5.15 31.69
N GLN A 371 32.96 6.32 31.94
CA GLN A 371 32.22 7.46 32.53
C GLN A 371 31.29 8.06 31.48
N ASP A 372 30.23 8.74 31.93
CA ASP A 372 29.12 9.17 31.05
C ASP A 372 29.57 10.05 29.88
N HIS A 373 30.50 11.00 30.09
CA HIS A 373 31.02 11.84 29.00
C HIS A 373 31.75 11.04 27.91
N LYS A 374 32.58 10.06 28.29
CA LYS A 374 33.31 9.22 27.32
C LYS A 374 32.37 8.25 26.61
N LEU A 375 31.37 7.73 27.33
CA LEU A 375 30.33 6.89 26.75
C LEU A 375 29.56 7.67 25.68
N ASP A 376 29.18 8.91 25.97
CA ASP A 376 28.50 9.80 25.03
C ASP A 376 29.34 10.07 23.78
N ASP A 377 30.62 10.44 23.95
CA ASP A 377 31.54 10.72 22.85
C ASP A 377 31.68 9.53 21.90
N GLU A 378 31.85 8.31 22.45
CA GLU A 378 31.99 7.11 21.63
C GLU A 378 30.70 6.79 20.86
N ILE A 379 29.53 6.94 21.48
CA ILE A 379 28.24 6.75 20.80
C ILE A 379 28.03 7.82 19.72
N ARG A 380 28.32 9.10 20.00
CA ARG A 380 28.26 10.20 19.01
C ARG A 380 29.19 9.92 17.83
N SER A 381 30.34 9.30 18.06
CA SER A 381 31.28 8.94 17.00
C SER A 381 30.70 7.92 16.02
N LEU A 382 29.91 6.96 16.51
CA LEU A 382 29.19 6.00 15.67
C LEU A 382 28.00 6.65 14.96
N GLU A 383 27.21 7.48 15.67
CA GLU A 383 26.07 8.22 15.10
C GLU A 383 26.49 9.05 13.88
N ARG A 384 27.59 9.80 14.02
CA ARG A 384 28.14 10.73 13.02
C ARG A 384 29.00 10.06 11.95
N ALA A 385 29.14 8.73 11.97
CA ALA A 385 29.87 8.02 10.92
C ALA A 385 29.10 8.08 9.58
N GLU A 386 29.60 8.88 8.64
CA GLU A 386 29.06 9.08 7.30
C GLU A 386 29.85 8.33 6.21
N LYS A 387 31.11 8.01 6.50
CA LYS A 387 32.05 7.34 5.61
C LYS A 387 32.54 6.03 6.21
N LEU A 388 32.88 5.05 5.35
CA LEU A 388 33.32 3.71 5.77
C LEU A 388 34.50 3.76 6.75
N TYR A 389 35.53 4.57 6.47
CA TYR A 389 36.69 4.67 7.37
C TYR A 389 36.35 5.22 8.77
N GLN A 390 35.30 6.03 8.91
CA GLN A 390 34.85 6.52 10.23
C GLN A 390 34.19 5.39 11.03
N PHE A 391 33.44 4.55 10.33
CA PHE A 391 32.83 3.35 10.88
C PHE A 391 33.88 2.29 11.26
N GLU A 392 34.90 2.06 10.42
CA GLU A 392 36.04 1.19 10.74
C GLU A 392 36.83 1.70 11.95
N ALA A 393 37.12 3.01 11.98
CA ALA A 393 37.85 3.64 13.07
C ALA A 393 37.12 3.52 14.41
N PHE A 394 35.78 3.42 14.41
CA PHE A 394 35.00 3.18 15.63
C PHE A 394 35.34 1.82 16.26
N PHE A 395 35.38 0.74 15.49
CA PHE A 395 35.75 -0.57 16.03
C PHE A 395 37.18 -0.59 16.59
N ILE A 396 38.11 0.08 15.92
CA ILE A 396 39.51 0.21 16.40
C ILE A 396 39.57 0.96 17.73
N ARG A 397 38.77 2.03 17.91
CA ARG A 397 38.70 2.77 19.18
C ARG A 397 38.11 1.90 20.29
N VAL A 398 36.99 1.21 20.03
CA VAL A 398 36.35 0.33 21.02
C VAL A 398 37.29 -0.80 21.44
N GLU A 399 38.04 -1.40 20.52
CA GLU A 399 39.03 -2.43 20.83
C GLU A 399 40.15 -1.89 21.75
N LYS A 400 40.69 -0.69 21.47
CA LYS A 400 41.65 -0.04 22.36
C LYS A 400 41.07 0.24 23.75
N LEU A 401 39.80 0.63 23.82
CA LEU A 401 39.11 0.81 25.10
C LEU A 401 38.97 -0.50 25.86
N ARG A 402 38.62 -1.61 25.19
CA ARG A 402 38.57 -2.95 25.82
C ARG A 402 39.91 -3.34 26.45
N GLN A 403 41.00 -3.12 25.73
CA GLN A 403 42.36 -3.39 26.22
C GLN A 403 42.72 -2.53 27.44
N ASN A 404 42.40 -1.24 27.40
CA ASN A 404 42.64 -0.32 28.51
C ASN A 404 41.79 -0.65 29.75
N LEU A 405 40.61 -1.23 29.56
CA LEU A 405 39.69 -1.66 30.62
C LEU A 405 39.95 -3.10 31.10
N SER A 406 41.00 -3.76 30.60
CA SER A 406 41.35 -5.15 30.92
C SER A 406 40.20 -6.13 30.71
N ILE A 407 39.43 -5.96 29.62
CA ILE A 407 38.39 -6.93 29.24
C ILE A 407 39.06 -8.08 28.50
N GLU A 408 38.93 -9.31 29.03
CA GLU A 408 39.69 -10.48 28.56
C GLU A 408 39.49 -10.82 27.08
N ASN A 409 38.25 -10.70 26.58
CA ASN A 409 37.92 -11.09 25.21
C ASN A 409 38.05 -9.92 24.24
N PRO A 410 38.63 -10.13 23.04
CA PRO A 410 38.68 -9.11 22.00
C PRO A 410 37.27 -8.73 21.55
N LEU A 411 37.11 -7.52 21.01
CA LEU A 411 35.85 -7.06 20.43
C LEU A 411 35.39 -8.00 19.32
N MET A 412 36.33 -8.41 18.46
CA MET A 412 36.09 -9.34 17.36
C MET A 412 37.39 -9.93 16.83
N SER A 413 37.31 -11.12 16.25
CA SER A 413 38.40 -11.71 15.46
C SER A 413 38.57 -11.00 14.11
N PHE A 414 39.70 -11.24 13.44
CA PHE A 414 39.92 -10.74 12.08
C PHE A 414 38.84 -11.22 11.11
N ASP A 415 38.44 -12.49 11.18
CA ASP A 415 37.41 -13.07 10.32
C ASP A 415 36.05 -12.43 10.57
N GLU A 416 35.71 -12.15 11.83
CA GLU A 416 34.49 -11.41 12.18
C GLU A 416 34.51 -9.98 11.65
N PHE A 417 35.64 -9.26 11.78
CA PHE A 417 35.80 -7.91 11.24
C PHE A 417 35.71 -7.89 9.71
N ALA A 418 36.41 -8.80 9.04
CA ALA A 418 36.34 -8.98 7.60
C ALA A 418 34.90 -9.27 7.17
N ARG A 419 34.18 -10.16 7.86
CA ARG A 419 32.76 -10.45 7.58
C ARG A 419 31.87 -9.21 7.68
N ILE A 420 32.08 -8.33 8.67
CA ILE A 420 31.33 -7.06 8.77
C ILE A 420 31.59 -6.15 7.56
N LEU A 421 32.84 -6.04 7.13
CA LEU A 421 33.23 -5.12 6.06
C LEU A 421 32.95 -5.66 4.65
N THR A 422 33.21 -6.94 4.39
CA THR A 422 33.15 -7.51 3.04
C THR A 422 31.82 -8.20 2.76
N ALA A 423 31.23 -8.92 3.73
CA ALA A 423 29.97 -9.63 3.53
C ALA A 423 28.73 -8.76 3.81
N TYR A 424 28.87 -7.71 4.64
CA TYR A 424 27.76 -6.82 5.01
C TYR A 424 28.06 -5.33 4.80
N GLY A 425 29.24 -4.99 4.29
CA GLY A 425 29.66 -3.62 4.00
C GLY A 425 29.63 -3.25 2.51
N GLU A 426 29.84 -4.25 1.62
CA GLU A 426 29.97 -4.09 0.17
C GLU A 426 29.28 -5.21 -0.65
N ASP A 427 28.30 -5.92 -0.09
CA ASP A 427 27.45 -6.79 -0.92
C ASP A 427 26.46 -5.91 -1.70
N ILE A 428 26.05 -6.34 -2.91
CA ILE A 428 25.14 -5.62 -3.81
C ILE A 428 23.83 -5.24 -3.08
N ASN A 429 23.48 -5.97 -2.02
CA ASN A 429 22.23 -5.85 -1.28
C ASN A 429 22.35 -5.28 0.15
N ILE A 430 23.54 -5.25 0.78
CA ILE A 430 23.69 -4.87 2.19
C ILE A 430 24.86 -3.89 2.39
N SER A 431 24.53 -2.68 2.83
CA SER A 431 25.48 -1.60 3.12
C SER A 431 25.95 -1.64 4.58
N TRP A 432 27.19 -1.20 4.85
CA TRP A 432 27.70 -0.97 6.22
C TRP A 432 26.80 -0.05 7.05
N ARG A 433 25.98 0.79 6.39
CA ARG A 433 24.95 1.61 7.04
C ARG A 433 23.86 0.78 7.72
N THR A 434 23.51 -0.39 7.16
CA THR A 434 22.62 -1.38 7.77
C THR A 434 23.22 -1.86 9.08
N VAL A 435 24.48 -2.30 9.06
CA VAL A 435 25.20 -2.76 10.27
C VAL A 435 25.25 -1.63 11.31
N LYS A 436 25.62 -0.41 10.90
CA LYS A 436 25.62 0.77 11.78
C LYS A 436 24.28 0.96 12.48
N ASN A 437 23.17 0.94 11.73
CA ASN A 437 21.84 1.15 12.29
C ASN A 437 21.44 0.03 13.26
N LEU A 438 21.82 -1.22 12.99
CA LEU A 438 21.59 -2.37 13.88
C LEU A 438 22.39 -2.27 15.18
N LEU A 439 23.65 -1.84 15.11
CA LEU A 439 24.49 -1.58 16.28
C LEU A 439 23.92 -0.44 17.13
N LEU A 440 23.53 0.69 16.50
CA LEU A 440 22.90 1.81 17.19
C LEU A 440 21.60 1.40 17.87
N PHE A 441 20.75 0.62 17.19
CA PHE A 441 19.56 0.06 17.81
C PHE A 441 19.89 -0.75 19.07
N ARG A 442 20.86 -1.67 18.98
CA ARG A 442 21.22 -2.54 20.10
C ARG A 442 21.84 -1.77 21.28
N ILE A 443 22.67 -0.77 20.99
CA ILE A 443 23.28 0.11 21.99
C ILE A 443 22.19 0.89 22.74
N TYR A 444 21.25 1.51 22.01
CA TYR A 444 20.16 2.25 22.64
C TYR A 444 19.17 1.35 23.39
N GLU A 445 18.93 0.13 22.89
CA GLU A 445 18.10 -0.87 23.57
C GLU A 445 18.69 -1.24 24.94
N LYS A 446 20.01 -1.46 25.02
CA LYS A 446 20.69 -1.92 26.24
C LYS A 446 21.02 -0.81 27.22
N LEU A 447 21.37 0.38 26.72
CA LEU A 447 21.81 1.50 27.54
C LEU A 447 20.70 2.53 27.78
N HIS A 448 19.45 2.20 27.50
CA HIS A 448 18.31 3.11 27.54
C HIS A 448 18.26 3.95 28.83
N ASP A 449 18.24 3.30 29.99
CA ASP A 449 18.09 3.97 31.29
C ASP A 449 19.22 4.95 31.59
N ARG A 450 20.44 4.60 31.18
CA ARG A 450 21.63 5.42 31.41
C ARG A 450 21.70 6.61 30.46
N LEU A 451 21.41 6.38 29.19
CA LEU A 451 21.35 7.44 28.16
C LEU A 451 20.22 8.44 28.42
N MET A 452 19.07 7.95 28.92
CA MET A 452 17.94 8.81 29.31
C MET A 452 18.25 9.73 30.49
N LYS A 453 19.02 9.26 31.48
CA LYS A 453 19.45 10.10 32.61
C LYS A 453 20.35 11.24 32.14
N PHE A 454 21.27 10.93 31.22
CA PHE A 454 22.20 11.91 30.66
C PHE A 454 21.50 12.95 29.76
N ALA A 455 20.56 12.52 28.92
CA ALA A 455 19.77 13.45 28.09
C ALA A 455 18.88 14.40 28.92
N LYS A 456 18.45 13.98 30.11
CA LYS A 456 17.75 14.85 31.06
C LYS A 456 18.69 15.84 31.74
N SER A 457 19.91 15.43 32.11
CA SER A 457 20.89 16.35 32.70
C SER A 457 21.39 17.40 31.70
N GLU A 458 21.67 17.03 30.44
CA GLU A 458 22.03 18.00 29.39
C GLU A 458 20.90 19.01 29.14
N LYS A 459 19.63 18.58 29.06
CA LYS A 459 18.49 19.50 28.90
C LYS A 459 18.30 20.45 30.10
N ILE A 460 18.57 19.98 31.31
CA ILE A 460 18.49 20.83 32.52
C ILE A 460 19.65 21.84 32.53
N GLU A 461 20.85 21.44 32.10
CA GLU A 461 21.99 22.34 31.93
C GLU A 461 21.75 23.38 30.81
N GLU A 462 21.21 23.00 29.65
CA GLU A 462 20.85 23.94 28.57
C GLU A 462 19.80 24.97 29.00
N LEU A 463 18.75 24.54 29.73
CA LEU A 463 17.74 25.45 30.31
C LEU A 463 18.33 26.36 31.40
N GLY A 464 19.28 25.86 32.20
CA GLY A 464 19.97 26.64 33.23
C GLY A 464 21.00 27.62 32.67
N VAL A 465 21.52 27.40 31.46
CA VAL A 465 22.38 28.35 30.74
C VAL A 465 21.54 29.47 30.11
N GLU A 466 20.37 29.17 29.55
CA GLU A 466 19.43 30.20 29.08
C GLU A 466 18.92 31.10 30.23
N GLU A 467 18.59 30.55 31.40
CA GLU A 467 18.20 31.37 32.57
C GLU A 467 19.35 32.23 33.13
N ASN A 468 20.61 31.77 33.02
CA ASN A 468 21.78 32.54 33.45
C ASN A 468 22.18 33.64 32.45
N GLU A 469 21.92 33.49 31.15
CA GLU A 469 22.13 34.57 30.16
C GLU A 469 21.16 35.75 30.39
N TYR A 470 19.95 35.49 30.89
CA TYR A 470 19.01 36.56 31.27
C TYR A 470 19.32 37.23 32.62
N ALA A 471 20.05 36.56 33.53
CA ALA A 471 20.42 37.12 34.83
C ALA A 471 21.65 38.06 34.78
N ILE A 472 22.46 38.00 33.72
CA ILE A 472 23.69 38.80 33.57
C ILE A 472 23.40 40.23 33.04
N TYR A 473 22.21 40.50 32.50
CA TYR A 473 21.80 41.82 31.99
C TYR A 473 20.81 42.59 32.88
N GLY A 474 20.78 42.31 34.19
CA GLY A 474 19.88 42.96 35.13
C GLY A 474 20.56 43.47 36.40
N GLY A 475 21.48 44.43 36.31
CA GLY A 475 22.04 45.07 37.50
C GLY A 475 22.97 46.26 37.23
N GLY A 476 22.47 47.46 37.55
CA GLY A 476 23.18 48.75 37.50
C GLY A 476 22.56 49.64 36.43
N VAL A 477 22.00 50.81 36.73
CA VAL A 477 22.59 51.93 37.47
C VAL A 477 21.49 52.74 38.19
N GLU A 478 21.92 53.42 39.26
CA GLU A 478 21.28 54.51 40.02
C GLU A 478 20.40 55.49 39.22
#